data_AF-A0A7E4VL90-F1
#
_entry.id   AF-A0A7E4VL90-F1
#
_cell.length_a   1.000
_cell.length_b   1.000
_cell.length_c   1.000
_cell.angle_alpha   90.00
_cell.angle_beta   90.00
_cell.angle_gamma   90.00
#
_symmetry.space_group_name_H-M   'P 1'
#
loop_
_entity.id
_entity.type
_entity.pdbx_description
1 polymer ?
#
loop_
_entity_poly.entity_id
_entity_poly.type
_entity_poly.pdbx_seq_one_letter_code
_entity_poly.pdbx_strand_id
1 'polypeptide(L)'
;MGIYCEILNPCVTESPCENGECFPLTHLCTYKCKCKPGYTGPNCEQDIDECSANTNHCDRGTCVNLPGSFRCDCELGFEGEYCDKPTDECSPSPCLNGGTCYDQTADFQCVCMPGWTGKRCDEPKPYSPECTSHYCLHGGVCQRTPLGKESCVCPPRFTGISCESLRPNPCSINLCQNNGVCLDILNSFQCFCPSGFSGPICQFVDDKSILMFKERTVQNETQRWFVVLAGFLVIFAVFGIICQKLTQNRKPASASTIV
;
A
#
# COMPACT_ATOMS: atom_id res chain seq x y z
N MET A 1 -30.60 -43.08 -88.54
CA MET A 1 -29.71 -42.75 -87.39
C MET A 1 -30.50 -41.83 -86.48
N GLY A 2 -30.88 -42.34 -85.30
CA GLY A 2 -31.86 -41.73 -84.41
C GLY A 2 -31.23 -40.71 -83.45
N ILE A 3 -31.86 -39.54 -83.34
CA ILE A 3 -31.37 -38.39 -82.55
C ILE A 3 -32.46 -37.84 -81.61
N TYR A 4 -33.48 -38.62 -81.27
CA TYR A 4 -34.57 -38.15 -80.42
C TYR A 4 -34.70 -39.01 -79.18
N CYS A 5 -34.21 -38.46 -78.06
CA CYS A 5 -34.47 -38.98 -76.72
C CYS A 5 -35.92 -38.60 -76.36
N GLU A 6 -36.89 -39.37 -76.84
CA GLU A 6 -38.31 -39.02 -76.71
C GLU A 6 -38.95 -39.45 -75.39
N ILE A 7 -38.33 -40.27 -74.51
CA ILE A 7 -39.09 -40.84 -73.38
C ILE A 7 -38.37 -40.90 -72.02
N LEU A 8 -37.04 -40.94 -71.90
CA LEU A 8 -36.41 -41.09 -70.57
C LEU A 8 -35.69 -39.81 -70.12
N ASN A 9 -36.33 -39.09 -69.19
CA ASN A 9 -35.67 -38.04 -68.40
C ASN A 9 -35.22 -38.66 -67.06
N PRO A 10 -33.91 -38.91 -66.85
CA PRO A 10 -33.39 -39.52 -65.63
C PRO A 10 -33.77 -38.74 -64.36
N CYS A 11 -33.87 -37.41 -64.45
CA CYS A 11 -34.27 -36.57 -63.31
C CYS A 11 -35.72 -36.82 -62.84
N VAL A 12 -36.58 -37.35 -63.69
CA VAL A 12 -37.99 -37.66 -63.36
C VAL A 12 -38.16 -39.13 -63.01
N THR A 13 -37.46 -40.03 -63.71
CA THR A 13 -37.63 -41.48 -63.55
C THR A 13 -36.80 -42.06 -62.40
N GLU A 14 -35.61 -41.53 -62.17
CA GLU A 14 -34.63 -42.11 -61.23
C GLU A 14 -34.24 -41.14 -60.12
N SER A 15 -34.35 -39.83 -60.35
CA SER A 15 -33.91 -38.78 -59.42
C SER A 15 -32.48 -39.01 -58.90
N PRO A 16 -31.48 -39.05 -59.80
CA PRO A 16 -30.15 -39.57 -59.49
C PRO A 16 -29.30 -38.69 -58.57
N CYS A 17 -29.70 -37.43 -58.35
CA CYS A 17 -28.95 -36.50 -57.51
C CYS A 17 -29.45 -36.56 -56.05
N GLU A 18 -28.63 -37.08 -55.13
CA GLU A 18 -29.01 -37.24 -53.72
C GLU A 18 -29.09 -35.89 -52.99
N ASN A 19 -27.96 -35.17 -52.95
CA ASN A 19 -27.83 -33.88 -52.27
C ASN A 19 -27.63 -32.72 -53.26
N GLY A 20 -28.42 -32.70 -54.34
CA GLY A 20 -28.26 -31.71 -55.39
C GLY A 20 -29.50 -31.48 -56.23
N GLU A 21 -29.39 -30.52 -57.14
CA GLU A 21 -30.40 -30.24 -58.15
C GLU A 21 -30.04 -30.94 -59.46
N CYS A 22 -30.99 -31.65 -60.06
CA CYS A 22 -30.80 -32.43 -61.28
C CYS A 22 -31.11 -31.62 -62.53
N PHE A 23 -30.19 -31.60 -63.49
CA PHE A 23 -30.34 -30.92 -64.77
C PHE A 23 -30.29 -31.95 -65.92
N PRO A 24 -31.36 -32.13 -66.70
CA PRO A 24 -31.36 -33.07 -67.82
C PRO A 24 -30.59 -32.51 -69.03
N LEU A 25 -29.80 -33.35 -69.69
CA LEU A 25 -29.04 -33.04 -70.90
C LEU A 25 -29.69 -33.74 -72.10
N THR A 26 -30.73 -33.09 -72.64
CA THR A 26 -31.69 -33.63 -73.63
C THR A 26 -31.05 -34.14 -74.93
N HIS A 27 -29.92 -33.56 -75.36
CA HIS A 27 -29.21 -33.96 -76.58
C HIS A 27 -28.28 -35.17 -76.40
N LEU A 28 -28.00 -35.58 -75.16
CA LEU A 28 -27.03 -36.62 -74.82
C LEU A 28 -27.65 -37.77 -74.02
N CYS A 29 -28.98 -37.72 -73.78
CA CYS A 29 -29.70 -38.72 -72.97
C CYS A 29 -29.06 -38.95 -71.60
N THR A 30 -28.55 -37.89 -70.98
CA THR A 30 -27.82 -37.95 -69.70
C THR A 30 -28.27 -36.80 -68.79
N TYR A 31 -27.68 -36.69 -67.60
CA TYR A 31 -28.00 -35.66 -66.62
C TYR A 31 -26.71 -35.06 -66.05
N LYS A 32 -26.87 -33.93 -65.35
CA LYS A 32 -25.82 -33.31 -64.55
C LYS A 32 -26.41 -32.89 -63.21
N CYS A 33 -25.75 -33.25 -62.13
CA CYS A 33 -26.11 -32.77 -60.80
C CYS A 33 -25.37 -31.47 -60.49
N LYS A 34 -26.07 -30.51 -59.89
CA LYS A 34 -25.47 -29.38 -59.19
C LYS A 34 -25.61 -29.64 -57.70
N CYS A 35 -24.50 -29.97 -57.05
CA CYS A 35 -24.53 -30.31 -55.63
C CYS A 35 -24.85 -29.09 -54.77
N LYS A 36 -25.56 -29.34 -53.67
CA LYS A 36 -25.65 -28.39 -52.56
C LYS A 36 -24.24 -28.17 -51.98
N PRO A 37 -23.99 -27.02 -51.31
CA PRO A 37 -22.75 -26.83 -50.57
C PRO A 37 -22.48 -28.00 -49.62
N GLY A 38 -21.22 -28.39 -49.46
CA GLY A 38 -20.81 -29.52 -48.60
C GLY A 38 -20.90 -30.91 -49.24
N TYR A 39 -21.36 -31.02 -50.49
CA TYR A 39 -21.44 -32.31 -51.20
C TYR A 39 -20.68 -32.30 -52.52
N THR A 40 -20.15 -33.46 -52.90
CA THR A 40 -19.38 -33.70 -54.11
C THR A 40 -19.74 -35.05 -54.73
N GLY A 41 -19.09 -35.38 -55.85
CA GLY A 41 -19.36 -36.58 -56.63
C GLY A 41 -20.30 -36.35 -57.82
N PRO A 42 -20.38 -37.30 -58.75
CA PRO A 42 -21.23 -37.21 -59.94
C PRO A 42 -22.73 -37.10 -59.60
N ASN A 43 -23.16 -37.68 -58.49
CA ASN A 43 -24.54 -37.73 -58.03
C ASN A 43 -24.77 -36.96 -56.73
N CYS A 44 -23.77 -36.20 -56.26
CA CYS A 44 -23.80 -35.52 -54.97
C CYS A 44 -24.00 -36.49 -53.79
N GLU A 45 -23.46 -37.70 -53.93
CA GLU A 45 -23.54 -38.80 -52.97
C GLU A 45 -22.40 -38.76 -51.94
N GLN A 46 -21.36 -37.96 -52.20
CA GLN A 46 -20.19 -37.87 -51.33
C GLN A 46 -20.28 -36.61 -50.49
N ASP A 47 -20.21 -36.80 -49.18
CA ASP A 47 -20.02 -35.71 -48.23
C ASP A 47 -18.59 -35.17 -48.29
N ILE A 48 -18.43 -33.86 -48.24
CA ILE A 48 -17.10 -33.23 -48.19
C ILE A 48 -16.64 -33.26 -46.74
N ASP A 49 -15.52 -33.93 -46.46
CA ASP A 49 -14.91 -33.86 -45.12
C ASP A 49 -14.20 -32.52 -44.92
N GLU A 50 -14.91 -31.55 -44.35
CA GLU A 50 -14.35 -30.23 -44.08
C GLU A 50 -13.28 -30.24 -42.97
N CYS A 51 -13.16 -31.34 -42.21
CA CYS A 51 -12.17 -31.52 -41.16
C CYS A 51 -10.85 -32.16 -41.64
N SER A 52 -10.74 -32.49 -42.92
CA SER A 52 -9.54 -33.09 -43.48
C SER A 52 -8.33 -32.13 -43.47
N ALA A 53 -7.11 -32.69 -43.45
CA ALA A 53 -5.85 -32.11 -42.93
C ALA A 53 -5.33 -30.75 -43.51
N ASN A 54 -6.07 -30.08 -44.40
CA ASN A 54 -5.67 -28.84 -45.04
C ASN A 54 -6.58 -27.63 -44.73
N THR A 55 -7.62 -27.84 -43.92
CA THR A 55 -8.57 -26.83 -43.51
C THR A 55 -8.75 -26.90 -41.99
N ASN A 56 -7.79 -26.39 -41.22
CA ASN A 56 -8.02 -26.16 -39.79
C ASN A 56 -9.11 -25.08 -39.65
N HIS A 57 -10.38 -25.50 -39.71
CA HIS A 57 -11.54 -24.63 -39.58
C HIS A 57 -11.73 -24.21 -38.13
N CYS A 58 -11.38 -25.05 -37.16
CA CYS A 58 -11.49 -24.73 -35.74
C CYS A 58 -10.14 -24.21 -35.20
N ASP A 59 -10.12 -23.03 -34.59
CA ASP A 59 -8.91 -22.45 -33.98
C ASP A 59 -8.60 -23.13 -32.63
N ARG A 60 -9.57 -23.12 -31.71
CA ARG A 60 -9.45 -23.77 -30.39
C ARG A 60 -10.58 -24.75 -30.14
N GLY A 61 -10.58 -25.84 -30.90
CA GLY A 61 -11.58 -26.88 -30.80
C GLY A 61 -11.29 -28.08 -31.68
N THR A 62 -12.14 -29.09 -31.56
CA THR A 62 -12.09 -30.28 -32.41
C THR A 62 -13.12 -30.15 -33.53
N CYS A 63 -12.67 -30.28 -34.79
CA CYS A 63 -13.57 -30.29 -35.93
C CYS A 63 -14.34 -31.62 -35.99
N VAL A 64 -15.65 -31.53 -36.19
CA VAL A 64 -16.54 -32.67 -36.42
C VAL A 64 -17.26 -32.51 -37.74
N ASN A 65 -16.95 -33.42 -38.67
CA ASN A 65 -17.59 -33.47 -39.97
C ASN A 65 -19.06 -33.92 -39.85
N LEU A 66 -19.96 -33.26 -40.57
CA LEU A 66 -21.40 -33.55 -40.61
C LEU A 66 -21.88 -33.61 -42.06
N PRO A 67 -23.02 -34.27 -42.33
CA PRO A 67 -23.56 -34.28 -43.69
C PRO A 67 -23.85 -32.87 -44.23
N GLY A 68 -23.01 -32.41 -45.16
CA GLY A 68 -23.08 -31.12 -45.85
C GLY A 68 -22.57 -29.93 -45.06
N SER A 69 -21.88 -30.14 -43.93
CA SER A 69 -21.42 -29.07 -43.03
C SER A 69 -20.42 -29.61 -42.01
N PHE A 70 -19.85 -28.75 -41.19
CA PHE A 70 -19.05 -29.14 -40.04
C PHE A 70 -19.52 -28.37 -38.81
N ARG A 71 -19.06 -28.83 -37.65
CA ARG A 71 -19.10 -28.03 -36.43
C ARG A 71 -17.76 -28.10 -35.71
N CYS A 72 -17.47 -27.06 -34.94
CA CYS A 72 -16.36 -27.07 -34.03
C CYS A 72 -16.86 -27.33 -32.61
N ASP A 73 -16.36 -28.39 -31.98
CA ASP A 73 -16.56 -28.64 -30.56
C ASP A 73 -15.45 -27.86 -29.82
N CYS A 74 -15.80 -26.66 -29.33
CA CYS A 74 -14.83 -25.71 -28.75
C CYS A 74 -14.22 -26.19 -27.43
N GLU A 75 -12.95 -25.84 -27.23
CA GLU A 75 -12.29 -25.95 -25.94
C GLU A 75 -12.99 -25.05 -24.90
N LEU A 76 -12.85 -25.40 -23.62
CA LEU A 76 -13.37 -24.59 -22.53
C LEU A 76 -12.78 -23.17 -22.59
N GLY A 77 -13.64 -22.16 -22.47
CA GLY A 77 -13.23 -20.75 -22.52
C GLY A 77 -13.28 -20.14 -23.93
N PHE A 78 -13.78 -20.87 -24.94
CA PHE A 78 -13.92 -20.39 -26.31
C PHE A 78 -15.31 -20.70 -26.88
N GLU A 79 -15.76 -19.82 -27.76
CA GLU A 79 -17.05 -19.87 -28.44
C GLU A 79 -16.95 -19.38 -29.90
N GLY A 80 -18.07 -19.41 -30.61
CA GLY A 80 -18.16 -19.08 -32.03
C GLY A 80 -18.14 -20.32 -32.93
N GLU A 81 -18.53 -20.13 -34.19
CA GLU A 81 -18.58 -21.19 -35.21
C GLU A 81 -17.21 -21.87 -35.43
N TYR A 82 -16.14 -21.11 -35.25
CA TYR A 82 -14.75 -21.52 -35.47
C TYR A 82 -13.93 -21.61 -34.17
N CYS A 83 -14.57 -21.45 -32.99
CA CYS A 83 -13.91 -21.41 -31.69
C CYS A 83 -12.77 -20.38 -31.61
N ASP A 84 -12.96 -19.25 -32.28
CA ASP A 84 -12.00 -18.15 -32.44
C ASP A 84 -12.23 -17.01 -31.43
N LYS A 85 -13.32 -17.09 -30.65
CA LYS A 85 -13.70 -16.06 -29.69
C LYS A 85 -13.54 -16.59 -28.28
N PRO A 86 -12.78 -15.93 -27.40
CA PRO A 86 -12.84 -16.26 -25.99
C PRO A 86 -14.25 -15.96 -25.45
N THR A 87 -14.75 -16.82 -24.57
CA THR A 87 -15.95 -16.50 -23.79
C THR A 87 -15.66 -15.35 -22.83
N ASP A 88 -16.70 -14.61 -22.47
CA ASP A 88 -16.64 -13.57 -21.43
C ASP A 88 -17.43 -14.04 -20.22
N GLU A 89 -16.74 -14.67 -19.26
CA GLU A 89 -17.34 -15.18 -18.03
C GLU A 89 -17.80 -14.06 -17.10
N CYS A 90 -17.45 -12.79 -17.40
CA CYS A 90 -17.89 -11.61 -16.67
C CYS A 90 -19.16 -10.96 -17.24
N SER A 91 -19.81 -11.56 -18.25
CA SER A 91 -21.01 -10.99 -18.88
C SER A 91 -22.20 -11.98 -18.95
N PRO A 92 -23.28 -11.74 -18.17
CA PRO A 92 -23.42 -10.70 -17.15
C PRO A 92 -22.55 -11.00 -15.91
N SER A 93 -22.13 -9.95 -15.19
CA SER A 93 -21.21 -10.09 -14.06
C SER A 93 -21.67 -11.15 -13.04
N PRO A 94 -20.90 -12.23 -12.82
CA PRO A 94 -21.24 -13.24 -11.84
C PRO A 94 -20.99 -12.77 -10.41
N CYS A 95 -20.18 -11.71 -10.22
CA CYS A 95 -19.82 -11.16 -8.92
C CYS A 95 -20.97 -10.35 -8.30
N LEU A 96 -21.37 -10.73 -7.09
CA LEU A 96 -22.44 -10.09 -6.34
C LEU A 96 -21.89 -9.02 -5.39
N ASN A 97 -22.81 -8.28 -4.75
CA ASN A 97 -22.52 -7.33 -3.67
C ASN A 97 -21.46 -6.27 -4.02
N GLY A 98 -21.43 -5.84 -5.28
CA GLY A 98 -20.50 -4.83 -5.78
C GLY A 98 -19.08 -5.32 -6.01
N GLY A 99 -18.84 -6.64 -6.05
CA GLY A 99 -17.55 -7.22 -6.42
C GLY A 99 -17.16 -6.90 -7.87
N THR A 100 -15.86 -6.75 -8.12
CA THR A 100 -15.30 -6.55 -9.46
C THR A 100 -14.98 -7.90 -10.09
N CYS A 101 -15.47 -8.13 -11.31
CA CYS A 101 -15.18 -9.34 -12.07
C CYS A 101 -13.93 -9.16 -12.92
N TYR A 102 -13.10 -10.20 -12.95
CA TYR A 102 -11.97 -10.36 -13.85
C TYR A 102 -12.15 -11.64 -14.65
N ASP A 103 -12.17 -11.49 -15.96
CA ASP A 103 -12.34 -12.57 -16.91
C ASP A 103 -11.10 -13.48 -16.93
N GLN A 104 -11.31 -14.78 -17.01
CA GLN A 104 -10.25 -15.79 -17.09
C GLN A 104 -10.64 -16.87 -18.10
N THR A 105 -9.66 -17.57 -18.65
CA THR A 105 -9.97 -18.64 -19.62
C THR A 105 -10.82 -19.73 -18.95
N ALA A 106 -12.07 -19.86 -19.40
CA ALA A 106 -13.06 -20.81 -18.88
C ALA A 106 -13.49 -20.60 -17.42
N ASP A 107 -13.14 -19.48 -16.80
CA ASP A 107 -13.50 -19.17 -15.41
C ASP A 107 -13.56 -17.66 -15.19
N PHE A 108 -13.95 -17.24 -13.98
CA PHE A 108 -13.92 -15.85 -13.57
C PHE A 108 -13.32 -15.72 -12.17
N GLN A 109 -12.75 -14.55 -11.89
CA GLN A 109 -12.31 -14.18 -10.56
C GLN A 109 -13.06 -12.94 -10.08
N CYS A 110 -13.73 -13.07 -8.94
CA CYS A 110 -14.32 -11.93 -8.25
C CYS A 110 -13.38 -11.36 -7.19
N VAL A 111 -13.15 -10.06 -7.24
CA VAL A 111 -12.56 -9.30 -6.12
C VAL A 111 -13.70 -8.70 -5.30
N CYS A 112 -13.87 -9.23 -4.08
CA CYS A 112 -14.99 -8.86 -3.23
C CYS A 112 -14.78 -7.55 -2.49
N MET A 113 -15.87 -6.78 -2.36
CA MET A 113 -15.91 -5.62 -1.48
C MET A 113 -15.73 -6.03 0.00
N PRO A 114 -15.22 -5.12 0.87
CA PRO A 114 -15.07 -5.41 2.28
C PRO A 114 -16.37 -5.93 2.92
N GLY A 115 -16.27 -7.04 3.67
CA GLY A 115 -17.43 -7.68 4.29
C GLY A 115 -18.05 -8.83 3.49
N TRP A 116 -17.55 -9.12 2.29
CA TRP A 116 -17.99 -10.25 1.46
C TRP A 116 -16.84 -11.21 1.10
N THR A 117 -17.18 -12.45 0.84
CA THR A 117 -16.28 -13.56 0.46
C THR A 117 -17.04 -14.58 -0.39
N GLY A 118 -16.40 -15.71 -0.72
CA GLY A 118 -16.91 -16.69 -1.69
C GLY A 118 -16.52 -16.36 -3.13
N LYS A 119 -16.62 -17.36 -4.03
CA LYS A 119 -16.23 -17.23 -5.45
C LYS A 119 -17.00 -16.11 -6.16
N ARG A 120 -18.24 -15.87 -5.73
CA ARG A 120 -19.13 -14.85 -6.31
C ARG A 120 -19.36 -13.67 -5.39
N CYS A 121 -18.61 -13.52 -4.30
CA CYS A 121 -18.83 -12.48 -3.29
C CYS A 121 -20.24 -12.51 -2.68
N ASP A 122 -20.84 -13.69 -2.63
CA ASP A 122 -22.20 -13.97 -2.19
C ASP A 122 -22.29 -14.35 -0.71
N GLU A 123 -21.14 -14.63 -0.09
CA GLU A 123 -21.06 -14.98 1.31
C GLU A 123 -20.64 -13.76 2.14
N PRO A 124 -21.32 -13.43 3.26
CA PRO A 124 -20.80 -12.43 4.17
C PRO A 124 -19.47 -12.94 4.72
N LYS A 125 -18.41 -12.15 4.58
CA LYS A 125 -17.12 -12.46 5.19
C LYS A 125 -17.35 -12.54 6.70
N PRO A 126 -17.08 -13.68 7.36
CA PRO A 126 -17.19 -13.75 8.80
C PRO A 126 -16.27 -12.66 9.36
N TYR A 127 -16.87 -11.75 10.12
CA TYR A 127 -16.13 -10.80 10.95
C TYR A 127 -15.31 -11.66 11.89
N SER A 128 -14.05 -11.99 11.59
CA SER A 128 -13.24 -12.96 12.35
C SER A 128 -13.44 -12.79 13.86
N PRO A 129 -14.28 -13.62 14.52
CA PRO A 129 -14.63 -13.45 15.93
C PRO A 129 -14.24 -14.72 16.66
N GLU A 130 -13.01 -15.17 16.44
CA GLU A 130 -12.42 -16.17 17.31
C GLU A 130 -11.10 -15.59 17.78
N CYS A 131 -11.11 -15.08 19.02
CA CYS A 131 -9.97 -15.07 19.93
C CYS A 131 -9.33 -16.47 20.04
N THR A 132 -8.83 -17.02 18.93
CA THR A 132 -7.85 -18.09 18.98
C THR A 132 -6.55 -17.44 19.43
N SER A 133 -5.88 -18.01 20.43
CA SER A 133 -4.69 -17.46 21.07
C SER A 133 -3.54 -17.12 20.11
N HIS A 134 -3.61 -17.59 18.86
CA HIS A 134 -2.65 -17.34 17.79
C HIS A 134 -2.84 -15.98 17.10
N TYR A 135 -4.01 -15.33 17.20
CA TYR A 135 -4.24 -14.01 16.61
C TYR A 135 -3.41 -12.92 17.31
N CYS A 136 -3.27 -13.01 18.64
CA CYS A 136 -2.41 -12.10 19.38
C CYS A 136 -0.97 -12.65 19.42
N LEU A 137 -0.09 -12.10 18.58
CA LEU A 137 1.30 -12.49 18.48
C LEU A 137 2.08 -12.21 19.77
N HIS A 138 3.24 -12.84 19.89
CA HIS A 138 4.19 -12.63 20.99
C HIS A 138 3.61 -12.85 22.41
N GLY A 139 2.56 -13.67 22.53
CA GLY A 139 1.93 -13.98 23.81
C GLY A 139 0.93 -12.92 24.28
N GLY A 140 0.36 -12.12 23.37
CA GLY A 140 -0.73 -11.21 23.70
C GLY A 140 -1.99 -11.95 24.16
N VAL A 141 -2.77 -11.29 25.02
CA VAL A 141 -4.00 -11.87 25.59
C VAL A 141 -5.20 -11.26 24.88
N CYS A 142 -6.06 -12.10 24.32
CA CYS A 142 -7.29 -11.63 23.68
C CYS A 142 -8.37 -11.34 24.74
N GLN A 143 -8.96 -10.14 24.72
CA GLN A 143 -10.04 -9.76 25.62
C GLN A 143 -11.26 -9.24 24.85
N ARG A 144 -12.47 -9.52 25.35
CA ARG A 144 -13.71 -8.94 24.85
C ARG A 144 -13.94 -7.55 25.46
N THR A 145 -14.13 -6.54 24.61
CA THR A 145 -14.55 -5.21 25.06
C THR A 145 -16.06 -5.17 25.36
N PRO A 146 -16.54 -4.21 26.17
CA PRO A 146 -17.97 -4.08 26.50
C PRO A 146 -18.90 -3.86 25.30
N LEU A 147 -18.36 -3.44 24.15
CA LEU A 147 -19.09 -3.22 22.89
C LEU A 147 -19.17 -4.48 22.01
N GLY A 148 -18.70 -5.64 22.50
CA GLY A 148 -18.65 -6.88 21.72
C GLY A 148 -17.50 -6.96 20.72
N LYS A 149 -16.56 -5.99 20.74
CA LYS A 149 -15.35 -6.01 19.91
C LYS A 149 -14.21 -6.73 20.62
N GLU A 150 -13.60 -7.72 20.00
CA GLU A 150 -12.42 -8.43 20.53
C GLU A 150 -11.14 -7.61 20.25
N SER A 151 -10.22 -7.54 21.22
CA SER A 151 -8.98 -6.76 21.12
C SER A 151 -7.83 -7.45 21.85
N CYS A 152 -6.63 -7.40 21.29
CA CYS A 152 -5.42 -7.93 21.94
C CYS A 152 -4.85 -6.95 22.99
N VAL A 153 -4.55 -7.48 24.17
CA VAL A 153 -3.69 -6.84 25.16
C VAL A 153 -2.26 -7.30 24.90
N CYS A 154 -1.42 -6.38 24.42
CA CYS A 154 -0.06 -6.69 24.07
C CYS A 154 0.89 -6.67 25.27
N PRO A 155 1.91 -7.54 25.30
CA PRO A 155 2.98 -7.44 26.27
C PRO A 155 3.74 -6.10 26.14
N PRO A 156 4.46 -5.64 27.18
CA PRO A 156 5.05 -4.29 27.24
C PRO A 156 6.01 -3.89 26.09
N ARG A 157 6.50 -4.86 25.31
CA ARG A 157 7.42 -4.66 24.18
C ARG A 157 6.73 -4.68 22.82
N PHE A 158 5.42 -4.88 22.76
CA PHE A 158 4.68 -5.04 21.51
C PHE A 158 3.48 -4.09 21.44
N THR A 159 3.08 -3.77 20.21
CA THR A 159 1.96 -2.91 19.87
C THR A 159 1.35 -3.37 18.54
N GLY A 160 0.24 -2.76 18.13
CA GLY A 160 -0.53 -3.17 16.96
C GLY A 160 -1.78 -3.98 17.32
N ILE A 161 -2.63 -4.25 16.34
CA ILE A 161 -3.94 -4.88 16.56
C ILE A 161 -3.78 -6.36 16.95
N SER A 162 -2.69 -6.98 16.49
CA SER A 162 -2.31 -8.37 16.74
C SER A 162 -0.98 -8.47 17.51
N CYS A 163 -0.49 -7.39 18.12
CA CYS A 163 0.83 -7.36 18.79
C CYS A 163 2.02 -7.67 17.87
N GLU A 164 1.87 -7.35 16.59
CA GLU A 164 2.83 -7.63 15.51
C GLU A 164 4.05 -6.71 15.53
N SER A 165 3.89 -5.50 16.06
CA SER A 165 4.92 -4.46 16.02
C SER A 165 5.65 -4.36 17.35
N LEU A 166 6.95 -4.07 17.32
CA LEU A 166 7.69 -3.71 18.54
C LEU A 166 7.26 -2.33 19.01
N ARG A 167 7.06 -2.17 20.34
CA ARG A 167 6.84 -0.86 20.95
C ARG A 167 8.10 -0.01 20.74
N PRO A 168 8.02 1.13 20.04
CA PRO A 168 9.16 2.02 19.86
C PRO A 168 9.65 2.51 21.21
N ASN A 169 10.97 2.45 21.44
CA ASN A 169 11.57 3.03 22.64
C ASN A 169 11.63 4.57 22.46
N PRO A 170 10.84 5.34 23.24
CA PRO A 170 10.84 6.81 23.14
C PRO A 170 12.19 7.42 23.55
N CYS A 171 13.04 6.71 24.28
CA CYS A 171 14.36 7.18 24.68
C CYS A 171 15.46 6.89 23.64
N SER A 172 15.15 6.25 22.51
CA SER A 172 16.11 6.06 21.41
C SER A 172 16.45 7.38 20.69
N ILE A 173 15.59 8.38 20.86
CA ILE A 173 15.85 9.76 20.45
C ILE A 173 16.16 10.56 21.72
N ASN A 174 17.17 11.44 21.66
CA ASN A 174 17.60 12.25 22.80
C ASN A 174 16.54 13.32 23.18
N LEU A 175 15.36 12.91 23.70
CA LEU A 175 14.25 13.81 24.04
C LEU A 175 14.54 14.68 25.26
N CYS A 176 15.19 14.11 26.26
CA CYS A 176 15.48 14.83 27.50
C CYS A 176 16.58 15.85 27.23
N GLN A 177 16.23 17.12 27.30
CA GLN A 177 17.15 18.23 27.08
C GLN A 177 18.09 18.39 28.28
N ASN A 178 19.13 19.22 28.12
CA ASN A 178 20.05 19.60 29.19
C ASN A 178 20.65 18.39 29.95
N ASN A 179 21.04 17.35 29.21
CA ASN A 179 21.59 16.09 29.73
C ASN A 179 20.67 15.35 30.72
N GLY A 180 19.34 15.48 30.59
CA GLY A 180 18.39 14.68 31.34
C GLY A 180 18.47 13.19 31.01
N VAL A 181 18.25 12.34 32.02
CA VAL A 181 18.22 10.88 31.86
C VAL A 181 16.82 10.45 31.47
N CYS A 182 16.67 9.81 30.30
CA CYS A 182 15.40 9.28 29.82
C CYS A 182 15.16 7.87 30.34
N LEU A 183 14.02 7.63 30.98
CA LEU A 183 13.51 6.29 31.30
C LEU A 183 12.29 5.97 30.44
N ASP A 184 12.35 4.81 29.78
CA ASP A 184 11.20 4.23 29.09
C ASP A 184 10.28 3.55 30.10
N ILE A 185 9.07 4.08 30.29
CA ILE A 185 8.06 3.55 31.21
C ILE A 185 6.88 2.99 30.42
N LEU A 186 6.08 2.11 31.04
CA LEU A 186 4.89 1.53 30.39
C LEU A 186 3.99 2.64 29.81
N ASN A 187 3.84 2.62 28.48
CA ASN A 187 3.05 3.57 27.68
C ASN A 187 3.52 5.04 27.68
N SER A 188 4.72 5.38 28.17
CA SER A 188 5.25 6.76 28.14
C SER A 188 6.77 6.82 28.31
N PHE A 189 7.32 8.00 28.60
CA PHE A 189 8.71 8.20 28.98
C PHE A 189 8.79 9.22 30.12
N GLN A 190 9.85 9.16 30.91
CA GLN A 190 10.11 10.11 31.99
C GLN A 190 11.54 10.64 31.90
N CYS A 191 11.70 11.95 31.95
CA CYS A 191 13.02 12.59 32.05
C CYS A 191 13.36 12.92 33.51
N PHE A 192 14.53 12.48 33.96
CA PHE A 192 15.13 12.93 35.21
C PHE A 192 16.05 14.11 34.92
N CYS A 193 15.66 15.29 35.41
CA CYS A 193 16.37 16.51 35.12
C CYS A 193 17.55 16.74 36.07
N PRO A 194 18.72 17.17 35.55
CA PRO A 194 19.83 17.59 36.38
C PRO A 194 19.48 18.85 37.18
N SER A 195 20.24 19.11 38.25
CA SER A 195 20.05 20.28 39.11
C SER A 195 20.02 21.58 38.30
N GLY A 196 18.98 22.40 38.52
CA GLY A 196 18.79 23.66 37.82
C GLY A 196 17.95 23.57 36.56
N PHE A 197 17.36 22.40 36.26
CA PHE A 197 16.43 22.21 35.14
C PHE A 197 15.13 21.53 35.57
N SER A 198 14.01 21.90 34.95
CA SER A 198 12.69 21.35 35.22
C SER A 198 11.83 21.21 33.97
N GLY A 199 10.67 20.59 34.13
CA GLY A 199 9.72 20.30 33.05
C GLY A 199 9.77 18.85 32.54
N PRO A 200 8.78 18.44 31.72
CA PRO A 200 8.62 17.06 31.25
C PRO A 200 9.78 16.55 30.38
N ILE A 201 10.53 17.45 29.75
CA ILE A 201 11.72 17.12 28.96
C ILE A 201 12.95 17.91 29.40
N CYS A 202 12.97 18.43 30.63
CA CYS A 202 14.06 19.23 31.19
C CYS A 202 14.38 20.51 30.41
N GLN A 203 13.36 21.13 29.80
CA GLN A 203 13.50 22.31 28.95
C GLN A 203 13.60 23.63 29.72
N PHE A 204 13.13 23.67 30.97
CA PHE A 204 13.11 24.90 31.75
C PHE A 204 14.36 24.97 32.60
N VAL A 205 14.94 26.17 32.72
CA VAL A 205 16.02 26.46 33.66
C VAL A 205 15.37 26.98 34.94
N ASP A 206 15.70 26.37 36.08
CA ASP A 206 15.14 26.79 37.36
C ASP A 206 15.72 28.15 37.77
N ASP A 207 14.84 29.12 38.04
CA ASP A 207 15.18 30.51 38.40
C ASP A 207 16.06 30.65 39.65
N LYS A 208 16.10 29.64 40.52
CA LYS A 208 17.02 29.64 41.69
C LYS A 208 18.49 29.61 41.25
N SER A 209 18.79 29.01 40.11
CA SER A 209 20.12 28.99 39.50
C SER A 209 20.51 30.38 38.97
N ILE A 210 19.54 31.10 38.41
CA ILE A 210 19.73 32.44 37.85
C ILE A 210 19.91 33.48 38.98
N LEU A 211 19.17 33.34 40.08
CA LEU A 211 19.32 34.18 41.28
C LEU A 211 20.70 34.03 41.93
N MET A 212 21.25 32.81 42.00
CA MET A 212 22.63 32.58 42.49
C MET A 212 23.69 33.26 41.62
N PHE A 213 23.47 33.38 40.30
CA PHE A 213 24.36 34.13 39.41
C PHE A 213 24.17 35.65 39.54
N LYS A 214 22.93 36.13 39.73
CA LYS A 214 22.62 37.56 39.90
C LYS A 214 23.16 38.14 41.21
N GLU A 215 23.08 37.39 42.31
CA GLU A 215 23.69 37.79 43.59
C GLU A 215 25.23 37.87 43.47
N ARG A 216 25.86 36.91 42.78
CA ARG A 216 27.32 36.88 42.59
C ARG A 216 27.84 38.04 41.74
N THR A 217 27.09 38.53 40.74
CA THR A 217 27.45 39.75 39.98
C THR A 217 27.28 41.02 40.79
N VAL A 218 26.20 41.17 41.57
CA VAL A 218 25.96 42.36 42.41
C VAL A 218 27.00 42.46 43.54
N GLN A 219 27.41 41.34 44.13
CA GLN A 219 28.46 41.30 45.16
C GLN A 219 29.84 41.67 44.58
N ASN A 220 30.12 41.27 43.34
CA ASN A 220 31.36 41.67 42.64
C ASN A 220 31.37 43.17 42.26
N GLU A 221 30.24 43.78 41.89
CA GLU A 221 30.17 45.22 41.62
C GLU A 221 30.36 46.06 42.88
N THR A 222 29.71 45.69 43.98
CA THR A 222 29.86 46.40 45.27
C THR A 222 31.30 46.34 45.78
N GLN A 223 31.98 45.18 45.69
CA GLN A 223 33.40 45.04 46.06
C GLN A 223 34.33 45.93 45.20
N ARG A 224 34.07 46.08 43.89
CA ARG A 224 34.86 46.99 43.03
C ARG A 224 34.76 48.45 43.47
N TRP A 225 33.57 48.94 43.82
CA TRP A 225 33.40 50.31 44.30
C TRP A 225 34.02 50.54 45.68
N PHE A 226 34.00 49.55 46.57
CA PHE A 226 34.72 49.62 47.86
C PHE A 226 36.23 49.77 47.67
N VAL A 227 36.85 49.03 46.75
CA VAL A 227 38.28 49.14 46.45
C VAL A 227 38.62 50.52 45.86
N VAL A 228 37.78 51.05 44.98
CA VAL A 228 37.95 52.40 44.41
C VAL A 228 37.85 53.48 45.49
N LEU A 229 36.84 53.41 46.36
CA LEU A 229 36.66 54.36 47.47
C LEU A 229 37.79 54.28 48.51
N ALA A 230 38.24 53.07 48.84
CA ALA A 230 39.40 52.86 49.71
C ALA A 230 40.68 53.43 49.08
N GLY A 231 40.86 53.26 47.76
CA GLY A 231 41.97 53.86 47.01
C GLY A 231 41.98 55.38 47.10
N PHE A 232 40.81 56.02 46.95
CA PHE A 232 40.70 57.48 47.14
C PHE A 232 41.05 57.91 48.56
N LEU A 233 40.56 57.22 49.59
CA LEU A 233 40.91 57.52 50.99
C LEU A 233 42.41 57.41 51.27
N VAL A 234 43.08 56.40 50.70
CA VAL A 234 44.55 56.26 50.80
C VAL A 234 45.26 57.41 50.09
N ILE A 235 44.80 57.82 48.90
CA ILE A 235 45.38 58.97 48.18
C ILE A 235 45.21 60.26 49.02
N PHE A 236 44.03 60.50 49.59
CA PHE A 236 43.79 61.65 50.47
C PHE A 236 44.67 61.60 51.73
N ALA A 237 44.84 60.43 52.33
CA ALA A 237 45.72 60.26 53.49
C ALA A 237 47.18 60.52 53.12
N VAL A 238 47.66 60.03 51.97
CA VAL A 238 49.02 60.28 51.47
C VAL A 238 49.22 61.76 51.15
N PHE A 239 48.25 62.43 50.52
CA PHE A 239 48.28 63.88 50.31
C PHE A 239 48.31 64.66 51.63
N GLY A 240 47.52 64.23 52.62
CA GLY A 240 47.52 64.80 53.97
C GLY A 240 48.89 64.68 54.65
N ILE A 241 49.53 63.51 54.55
CA ILE A 241 50.88 63.26 55.08
C ILE A 241 51.93 64.09 54.34
N ILE A 242 51.82 64.23 53.01
CA ILE A 242 52.73 65.07 52.21
C ILE A 242 52.57 66.55 52.60
N CYS A 243 51.34 67.04 52.78
CA CYS A 243 51.07 68.40 53.27
C CYS A 243 51.61 68.61 54.71
N GLN A 244 51.52 67.62 55.59
CA GLN A 244 52.14 67.68 56.92
C GLN A 244 53.67 67.72 56.85
N LYS A 245 54.29 66.96 55.93
CA LYS A 245 55.74 66.99 55.72
C LYS A 245 56.23 68.31 55.13
N LEU A 246 55.46 68.94 54.25
CA LEU A 246 55.79 70.25 53.67
C LEU A 246 55.64 71.40 54.69
N THR A 247 54.76 71.26 55.68
CA THR A 247 54.60 72.25 56.77
C THR A 247 55.67 72.13 57.86
N GLN A 248 56.23 70.93 58.11
CA GLN A 248 57.33 70.73 59.05
C GLN A 248 58.72 71.20 58.56
N ASN A 249 58.88 71.53 57.27
CA ASN A 249 60.13 72.10 56.74
C ASN A 249 60.19 73.64 56.74
N ARG A 250 59.20 74.34 57.31
CA ARG A 250 59.34 75.77 57.66
C ARG A 250 59.80 75.87 59.12
N LYS A 251 61.11 76.00 59.35
CA LYS A 251 61.63 76.48 60.64
C LYS A 251 61.09 77.89 60.91
N PRO A 252 60.51 78.17 62.09
CA PRO A 252 60.41 79.53 62.59
C PRO A 252 61.82 80.01 62.98
N ALA A 253 62.25 81.16 62.46
CA ALA A 253 63.39 81.88 63.02
C ALA A 253 62.94 82.47 64.36
N SER A 254 63.46 81.92 65.45
CA SER A 254 63.26 82.42 66.82
C SER A 254 63.96 83.76 66.98
N ALA A 255 63.19 84.76 67.41
CA ALA A 255 63.69 86.01 67.96
C ALA A 255 64.45 85.75 69.27
N SER A 256 65.53 86.50 69.49
CA SER A 256 66.19 86.60 70.79
C SER A 256 66.51 88.07 71.05
N THR A 257 65.81 88.62 72.04
CA THR A 257 66.08 89.92 72.66
C THR A 257 67.02 89.70 73.84
N ILE A 258 68.14 90.41 73.88
CA ILE A 258 68.96 90.63 75.08
C ILE A 258 69.14 92.14 75.21
N VAL A 259 68.99 92.60 76.46
CA VAL A 259 69.23 93.92 77.07
C VAL A 259 70.20 94.83 76.32
#